data_AF-A0A5E4YKY3-F1
#
_entry.id   AF-A0A5E4YKY3-F1
#
_cell.length_a   1.000
_cell.length_b   1.000
_cell.length_c   1.000
_cell.angle_alpha   90.00
_cell.angle_beta   90.00
_cell.angle_gamma   90.00
#
_symmetry.space_group_name_H-M   'P 1'
#
loop_
_entity.id
_entity.type
_entity.pdbx_description
1 polymer ?
#
loop_
_entity_poly.entity_id
_entity_poly.type
_entity_poly.pdbx_seq_one_letter_code
_entity_poly.pdbx_strand_id
1 'polypeptide(L)'
;MNRSTPRESVSHFLILDDNVEHEYPEALVRGMIDITDGAIRGLFGDVSVTCESPSVVRDRIIFGEVFSLIPLESAWCRGYMMMQAEQVPFMQLLEHTGRCEGQAGFRELNGMLGEMTNLIWGAFKSRFMGDPAAVDHTQVQVPLLINHKQKYISFGTDNPQLCFVYQLTDPVSGQIVTLHQHFVFSLNWSPEAFREAAQMVAEPVETGALEMF
;
A
#
# COMPACT_ATOMS: atom_id res chain seq x y z
N MET A 1 25.37 -20.71 30.93
CA MET A 1 24.52 -19.55 30.60
C MET A 1 24.09 -19.67 29.15
N ASN A 2 22.90 -20.19 28.91
CA ASN A 2 22.42 -20.53 27.57
C ASN A 2 21.14 -19.74 27.28
N ARG A 3 21.24 -18.91 26.23
CA ARG A 3 20.21 -18.44 25.29
C ARG A 3 18.80 -18.10 25.79
N SER A 4 18.42 -16.86 25.52
CA SER A 4 17.09 -16.52 24.98
C SER A 4 17.23 -15.35 24.02
N THR A 5 17.57 -15.66 22.77
CA THR A 5 17.24 -14.82 21.61
C THR A 5 15.72 -14.73 21.51
N PRO A 6 15.09 -13.55 21.41
CA PRO A 6 13.70 -13.48 21.02
C PRO A 6 13.64 -13.77 19.52
N ARG A 7 13.46 -15.04 19.18
CA ARG A 7 12.74 -15.48 17.98
C ARG A 7 11.29 -15.56 18.41
N GLU A 8 10.60 -14.42 18.44
CA GLU A 8 9.15 -14.39 18.58
C GLU A 8 8.61 -13.55 17.42
N SER A 9 7.83 -14.27 16.61
CA SER A 9 6.97 -13.90 15.49
C SER A 9 6.63 -12.42 15.29
N VAL A 10 6.61 -12.02 14.02
CA VAL A 10 6.05 -10.78 13.45
C VAL A 10 4.50 -10.72 13.60
N SER A 11 3.95 -11.27 14.68
CA SER A 11 2.53 -11.61 14.75
C SER A 11 1.94 -11.19 16.09
N HIS A 12 1.92 -9.90 16.37
CA HIS A 12 0.99 -9.32 17.34
C HIS A 12 0.74 -7.86 17.00
N PHE A 13 0.16 -7.60 15.83
CA PHE A 13 -0.70 -6.43 15.74
C PHE A 13 -1.89 -6.70 16.67
N LEU A 14 -2.27 -5.71 17.48
CA LEU A 14 -3.60 -5.71 18.10
C LEU A 14 -4.61 -5.46 16.97
N ILE A 15 -4.91 -6.52 16.21
CA ILE A 15 -6.00 -6.55 15.23
C ILE A 15 -7.28 -6.54 16.07
N LEU A 16 -7.93 -5.40 16.11
CA LEU A 16 -9.28 -5.30 16.63
C LEU A 16 -10.20 -5.54 15.43
N ASP A 17 -10.62 -6.79 15.25
CA ASP A 17 -11.87 -7.02 14.54
C ASP A 17 -12.99 -6.37 15.36
N ASP A 18 -13.58 -5.32 14.82
CA ASP A 18 -14.97 -5.40 14.35
C ASP A 18 -15.37 -4.01 13.82
N ASN A 19 -15.59 -3.96 12.51
CA ASN A 19 -16.19 -2.85 11.72
C ASN A 19 -15.27 -1.93 10.91
N VAL A 20 -14.51 -2.48 9.96
CA VAL A 20 -13.97 -1.69 8.84
C VAL A 20 -15.07 -0.82 8.20
N GLU A 21 -16.27 -1.37 8.03
CA GLU A 21 -17.43 -0.69 7.44
C GLU A 21 -17.91 0.56 8.19
N HIS A 22 -17.59 0.68 9.49
CA HIS A 22 -17.95 1.85 10.28
C HIS A 22 -16.91 2.98 10.19
N GLU A 23 -15.65 2.64 9.91
CA GLU A 23 -14.54 3.60 9.85
C GLU A 23 -14.23 4.03 8.40
N TYR A 24 -14.48 3.15 7.42
CA TYR A 24 -14.14 3.34 6.02
C TYR A 24 -15.29 3.02 5.06
N PRO A 25 -15.55 3.87 4.04
CA PRO A 25 -16.53 3.56 3.01
C PRO A 25 -16.17 2.26 2.26
N GLU A 26 -17.15 1.37 2.09
CA GLU A 26 -16.95 0.08 1.40
C GLU A 26 -16.33 0.25 0.00
N ALA A 27 -16.79 1.26 -0.75
CA ALA A 27 -16.26 1.56 -2.09
C ALA A 27 -14.77 1.92 -2.08
N LEU A 28 -14.29 2.60 -1.03
CA LEU A 28 -12.86 2.92 -0.86
C LEU A 28 -12.07 1.64 -0.60
N VAL A 29 -12.51 0.82 0.35
CA VAL A 29 -11.86 -0.43 0.74
C VAL A 29 -11.75 -1.36 -0.47
N ARG A 30 -12.87 -1.59 -1.17
CA ARG A 30 -12.90 -2.42 -2.37
C ARG A 30 -12.00 -1.86 -3.47
N GLY A 31 -12.07 -0.56 -3.72
CA GLY A 31 -11.25 0.04 -4.76
C GLY A 31 -9.74 0.00 -4.45
N MET A 32 -9.33 0.06 -3.17
CA MET A 32 -7.94 -0.17 -2.77
C MET A 32 -7.48 -1.60 -3.04
N ILE A 33 -8.33 -2.60 -2.77
CA ILE A 33 -8.06 -4.00 -3.11
C ILE A 33 -7.91 -4.16 -4.62
N ASP A 34 -8.86 -3.62 -5.41
CA ASP A 34 -8.85 -3.72 -6.87
C ASP A 34 -7.58 -3.07 -7.48
N ILE A 35 -7.21 -1.87 -6.99
CA ILE A 35 -6.00 -1.16 -7.43
C ILE A 35 -4.74 -1.97 -7.09
N THR A 36 -4.68 -2.51 -5.87
CA THR A 36 -3.49 -3.20 -5.39
C THR A 36 -3.32 -4.55 -6.07
N ASP A 37 -4.40 -5.32 -6.23
CA ASP A 37 -4.39 -6.58 -7.00
C ASP A 37 -3.97 -6.31 -8.45
N GLY A 38 -4.53 -5.29 -9.10
CA GLY A 38 -4.14 -4.89 -10.45
C GLY A 38 -2.66 -4.52 -10.57
N ALA A 39 -2.12 -3.77 -9.61
CA ALA A 39 -0.70 -3.41 -9.58
C ALA A 39 0.20 -4.64 -9.38
N ILE A 40 -0.15 -5.53 -8.45
CA ILE A 40 0.61 -6.76 -8.19
C ILE A 40 0.60 -7.65 -9.45
N ARG A 41 -0.55 -7.87 -10.08
CA ARG A 41 -0.66 -8.68 -11.31
C ARG A 41 0.11 -8.05 -12.47
N GLY A 42 0.06 -6.73 -12.62
CA GLY A 42 0.86 -6.03 -13.63
C GLY A 42 2.37 -6.23 -13.43
N LEU A 43 2.82 -6.26 -12.17
CA LEU A 43 4.23 -6.43 -11.83
C LEU A 43 4.71 -7.88 -11.83
N PHE A 44 3.88 -8.86 -11.49
CA PHE A 44 4.32 -10.25 -11.28
C PHE A 44 3.68 -11.26 -12.23
N GLY A 45 2.72 -10.85 -13.08
CA GLY A 45 2.07 -11.73 -14.03
C GLY A 45 1.25 -12.82 -13.35
N ASP A 46 1.66 -14.08 -13.55
CA ASP A 46 0.89 -15.28 -13.18
C ASP A 46 0.96 -15.68 -11.70
N VAL A 47 1.48 -14.80 -10.83
CA VAL A 47 1.45 -15.01 -9.38
C VAL A 47 0.01 -15.05 -8.89
N SER A 48 -0.31 -16.05 -8.06
CA SER A 48 -1.61 -16.12 -7.41
C SER A 48 -1.65 -15.12 -6.27
N VAL A 49 -2.53 -14.12 -6.35
CA VAL A 49 -2.73 -13.10 -5.33
C VAL A 49 -4.01 -13.41 -4.57
N THR A 50 -3.91 -13.46 -3.25
CA THR A 50 -5.08 -13.51 -2.35
C THR A 50 -4.97 -12.37 -1.35
N CYS A 51 -6.11 -11.78 -1.00
CA CYS A 51 -6.21 -10.74 0.01
C CYS A 51 -7.02 -11.29 1.18
N GLU A 52 -6.46 -11.21 2.39
CA GLU A 52 -7.20 -11.53 3.62
C GLU A 52 -8.27 -10.46 3.87
N SER A 53 -9.20 -10.73 4.79
CA SER A 53 -10.20 -9.75 5.21
C SER A 53 -9.51 -8.45 5.67
N PRO A 54 -9.85 -7.28 5.08
CA PRO A 54 -9.30 -6.01 5.54
C PRO A 54 -9.58 -5.81 7.02
N SER A 55 -8.66 -5.13 7.71
CA SER A 55 -8.78 -4.90 9.15
C SER A 55 -8.43 -3.46 9.52
N VAL A 56 -8.86 -3.05 10.72
CA VAL A 56 -8.50 -1.77 11.30
C VAL A 56 -7.51 -2.01 12.43
N VAL A 57 -6.32 -1.41 12.31
CA VAL A 57 -5.25 -1.52 13.29
C VAL A 57 -5.09 -0.19 14.01
N ARG A 58 -5.11 -0.21 15.35
CA ARG A 58 -4.85 0.98 16.19
C ARG A 58 -3.45 0.99 16.79
N ASP A 59 -2.63 0.00 16.42
CA ASP A 59 -1.26 -0.06 16.90
C ASP A 59 -0.45 1.13 16.35
N ARG A 60 0.33 1.73 17.26
CA ARG A 60 1.22 2.84 16.92
C ARG A 60 2.51 2.36 16.26
N ILE A 61 2.83 1.07 16.39
CA ILE A 61 4.12 0.52 16.03
C ILE A 61 3.93 -0.54 14.95
N ILE A 62 4.54 -0.31 13.79
CA ILE A 62 4.56 -1.27 12.69
C ILE A 62 5.95 -1.90 12.61
N PHE A 63 6.01 -3.20 12.83
CA PHE A 63 7.23 -3.99 12.71
C PHE A 63 7.38 -4.55 11.31
N GLY A 64 8.61 -4.59 10.79
CA GLY A 64 8.87 -5.10 9.45
C GLY A 64 10.33 -4.95 9.06
N GLU A 65 10.72 -5.65 8.00
CA GLU A 65 12.10 -5.67 7.53
C GLU A 65 12.35 -4.59 6.47
N VAL A 66 11.44 -4.47 5.51
CA VAL A 66 11.51 -3.47 4.45
C VAL A 66 10.17 -2.79 4.27
N PHE A 67 10.23 -1.47 4.14
CA PHE A 67 9.07 -0.60 3.97
C PHE A 67 9.29 0.35 2.80
N SER A 68 8.22 0.61 2.07
CA SER A 68 8.10 1.74 1.16
C SER A 68 6.95 2.61 1.62
N LEU A 69 7.15 3.93 1.63
CA LEU A 69 6.22 4.90 2.21
C LEU A 69 6.02 6.07 1.26
N ILE A 70 4.77 6.48 1.05
CA ILE A 70 4.44 7.69 0.31
C ILE A 70 3.38 8.52 1.07
N PRO A 71 3.56 9.85 1.22
CA PRO A 71 2.53 10.69 1.81
C PRO A 71 1.32 10.80 0.87
N LEU A 72 0.13 10.85 1.47
CA LEU A 72 -1.15 11.03 0.81
C LEU A 72 -1.72 12.38 1.24
N GLU A 73 -2.10 13.24 0.30
CA GLU A 73 -2.76 14.51 0.61
C GLU A 73 -3.88 14.80 -0.40
N SER A 74 -5.07 15.08 0.12
CA SER A 74 -6.25 15.53 -0.62
C SER A 74 -7.12 16.43 0.25
N ALA A 75 -8.23 16.93 -0.31
CA ALA A 75 -9.21 17.74 0.42
C ALA A 75 -9.94 16.96 1.55
N TRP A 76 -10.00 15.63 1.47
CA TRP A 76 -10.81 14.78 2.37
C TRP A 76 -9.98 13.76 3.18
N CYS A 77 -8.67 13.71 2.94
CA CYS A 77 -7.75 12.92 3.76
C CYS A 77 -6.29 13.38 3.62
N ARG A 78 -5.53 13.23 4.70
CA ARG A 78 -4.08 13.37 4.73
C ARG A 78 -3.48 12.25 5.55
N GLY A 79 -2.33 11.75 5.13
CA GLY A 79 -1.78 10.54 5.71
C GLY A 79 -0.61 9.93 4.97
N TYR A 80 -0.45 8.62 5.12
CA TYR A 80 0.57 7.84 4.44
C TYR A 80 -0.02 6.55 3.89
N MET A 81 0.49 6.12 2.73
CA MET A 81 0.39 4.74 2.29
C MET A 81 1.74 4.08 2.52
N MET A 82 1.70 2.88 3.09
CA MET A 82 2.88 2.05 3.34
C MET A 82 2.69 0.68 2.70
N MET A 83 3.74 0.20 2.04
CA MET A 83 3.89 -1.20 1.65
C MET A 83 5.03 -1.83 2.44
N GLN A 84 4.80 -3.02 2.98
CA GLN A 84 5.76 -3.77 3.77
C GLN A 84 5.90 -5.18 3.22
N ALA A 85 7.14 -5.69 3.26
CA ALA A 85 7.44 -7.08 2.95
C ALA A 85 8.53 -7.63 3.89
N GLU A 86 8.58 -8.96 4.02
CA GLU A 86 9.77 -9.66 4.52
C GLU A 86 10.85 -9.69 3.44
N GLN A 87 12.11 -9.48 3.83
CA GLN A 87 13.20 -9.27 2.87
C GLN A 87 13.50 -10.53 2.06
N VAL A 88 13.72 -11.66 2.75
CA VAL A 88 14.16 -12.91 2.11
C VAL A 88 13.09 -13.49 1.17
N PRO A 89 11.82 -13.66 1.60
CA PRO A 89 10.80 -14.21 0.72
C PRO A 89 10.56 -13.34 -0.52
N PHE A 90 10.57 -12.01 -0.35
CA PHE A 90 10.36 -11.10 -1.47
C PHE A 90 11.52 -11.14 -2.47
N MET A 91 12.79 -11.21 -2.01
CA MET A 91 13.94 -11.38 -2.92
C MET A 91 13.83 -12.67 -3.74
N GLN A 92 13.46 -13.79 -3.11
CA GLN A 92 13.30 -15.08 -3.80
C GLN A 92 12.18 -15.02 -4.86
N LEU A 93 11.08 -14.31 -4.57
CA LEU A 93 10.03 -14.06 -5.55
C LEU A 93 10.55 -13.28 -6.77
N LEU A 94 11.41 -12.27 -6.59
CA LEU A 94 12.00 -11.53 -7.70
C LEU A 94 12.87 -12.40 -8.60
N GLU A 95 13.65 -13.32 -8.01
CA GLU A 95 14.48 -14.27 -8.74
C GLU A 95 13.62 -15.21 -9.60
N HIS A 96 12.59 -15.81 -9.00
CA HIS A 96 11.74 -16.77 -9.71
C HIS A 96 10.87 -16.11 -10.79
N THR A 97 10.44 -14.87 -10.56
CA THR A 97 9.60 -14.11 -11.52
C THR A 97 10.43 -13.40 -12.59
N GLY A 98 11.75 -13.61 -12.63
CA GLY A 98 12.65 -13.06 -13.64
C GLY A 98 12.78 -11.54 -13.57
N ARG A 99 12.59 -10.94 -12.38
CA ARG A 99 12.63 -9.48 -12.16
C ARG A 99 14.02 -8.96 -11.82
N CYS A 100 15.00 -9.85 -11.75
CA CYS A 100 16.40 -9.52 -11.61
C CYS A 100 17.28 -10.44 -12.47
N GLU A 101 18.43 -9.94 -12.89
CA GLU A 101 19.46 -10.76 -13.54
C GLU A 101 20.28 -11.49 -12.45
N GLY A 102 19.98 -12.77 -12.23
CA GLY A 102 20.65 -13.58 -11.21
C GLY A 102 20.06 -13.41 -9.82
N GLN A 103 20.90 -13.36 -8.79
CA GLN A 103 20.46 -13.32 -7.39
C GLN A 103 19.95 -11.92 -7.01
N ALA A 104 18.75 -11.84 -6.44
CA ALA A 104 18.15 -10.59 -6.02
C ALA A 104 18.87 -10.02 -4.79
N GLY A 105 19.26 -8.75 -4.89
CA GLY A 105 19.80 -7.99 -3.78
C GLY A 105 18.78 -7.02 -3.19
N PHE A 106 19.25 -6.23 -2.22
CA PHE A 106 18.45 -5.18 -1.60
C PHE A 106 18.07 -4.06 -2.59
N ARG A 107 18.80 -3.89 -3.70
CA ARG A 107 18.52 -2.83 -4.68
C ARG A 107 17.30 -3.18 -5.51
N GLU A 108 17.24 -4.41 -6.00
CA GLU A 108 16.14 -4.96 -6.78
C GLU A 108 14.87 -4.99 -5.92
N LEU A 109 15.00 -5.43 -4.66
CA LEU A 109 13.90 -5.38 -3.70
C LEU A 109 13.37 -3.97 -3.48
N ASN A 110 14.25 -3.01 -3.14
CA ASN A 110 13.83 -1.63 -2.87
C ASN A 110 13.22 -0.98 -4.12
N GLY A 111 13.78 -1.25 -5.30
CA GLY A 111 13.26 -0.79 -6.58
C GLY A 111 11.85 -1.29 -6.82
N MET A 112 11.63 -2.60 -6.69
CA MET A 112 10.33 -3.22 -6.92
C MET A 112 9.28 -2.76 -5.90
N LEU A 113 9.64 -2.70 -4.61
CA LEU A 113 8.70 -2.24 -3.57
C LEU A 113 8.32 -0.77 -3.77
N GLY A 114 9.29 0.06 -4.18
CA GLY A 114 9.06 1.47 -4.53
C GLY A 114 8.19 1.63 -5.78
N GLU A 115 8.44 0.86 -6.83
CA GLU A 115 7.63 0.84 -8.05
C GLU A 115 6.19 0.43 -7.77
N MET A 116 5.98 -0.66 -7.03
CA MET A 116 4.67 -1.11 -6.57
C MET A 116 3.93 -0.01 -5.82
N THR A 117 4.60 0.62 -4.86
CA THR A 117 4.01 1.71 -4.06
C THR A 117 3.61 2.88 -4.97
N ASN A 118 4.44 3.26 -5.94
CA ASN A 118 4.14 4.35 -6.86
C ASN A 118 2.99 4.03 -7.81
N LEU A 119 2.89 2.80 -8.31
CA LEU A 119 1.79 2.36 -9.18
C LEU A 119 0.45 2.40 -8.44
N ILE A 120 0.41 1.84 -7.23
CA ILE A 120 -0.79 1.84 -6.38
C ILE A 120 -1.18 3.29 -6.07
N TRP A 121 -0.22 4.12 -5.68
CA TRP A 121 -0.47 5.52 -5.38
C TRP A 121 -1.01 6.30 -6.58
N GLY A 122 -0.41 6.13 -7.76
CA GLY A 122 -0.85 6.81 -8.98
C GLY A 122 -2.30 6.47 -9.33
N ALA A 123 -2.65 5.18 -9.27
CA ALA A 123 -4.02 4.72 -9.50
C ALA A 123 -5.00 5.21 -8.42
N PHE A 124 -4.59 5.16 -7.13
CA PHE A 124 -5.38 5.68 -6.02
C PHE A 124 -5.68 7.17 -6.19
N LYS A 125 -4.64 7.97 -6.48
CA LYS A 125 -4.77 9.41 -6.71
C LYS A 125 -5.72 9.70 -7.86
N SER A 126 -5.55 9.01 -8.99
CA SER A 126 -6.41 9.19 -10.17
C SER A 126 -7.87 8.84 -9.89
N ARG A 127 -8.14 7.87 -9.00
CA ARG A 127 -9.49 7.39 -8.72
C ARG A 127 -10.19 8.17 -7.61
N PHE A 128 -9.47 8.65 -6.60
CA PHE A 128 -10.09 9.13 -5.36
C PHE A 128 -9.71 10.55 -4.94
N MET A 129 -8.62 11.13 -5.46
CA MET A 129 -8.12 12.40 -4.90
C MET A 129 -8.60 13.68 -5.60
N GLY A 130 -9.37 13.56 -6.68
CA GLY A 130 -10.03 14.71 -7.32
C GLY A 130 -9.07 15.84 -7.74
N ASP A 131 -9.59 17.08 -7.80
CA ASP A 131 -8.82 18.25 -8.23
C ASP A 131 -7.83 18.72 -7.13
N PRO A 132 -6.51 18.76 -7.40
CA PRO A 132 -5.50 19.22 -6.46
C PRO A 132 -5.64 20.70 -6.02
N ALA A 133 -6.44 21.51 -6.73
CA ALA A 133 -6.66 22.91 -6.38
C ALA A 133 -7.50 23.12 -5.09
N ALA A 134 -8.16 22.07 -4.59
CA ALA A 134 -9.01 22.13 -3.40
C ALA A 134 -8.27 21.84 -2.07
N VAL A 135 -6.95 21.60 -2.10
CA VAL A 135 -6.17 21.26 -0.88
C VAL A 135 -5.77 22.53 -0.15
N ASP A 136 -6.36 22.79 1.02
CA ASP A 136 -5.99 23.91 1.88
C ASP A 136 -4.54 23.74 2.42
N HIS A 137 -3.74 24.81 2.32
CA HIS A 137 -2.29 24.78 2.50
C HIS A 137 -1.83 24.93 3.97
N THR A 138 -2.74 24.89 4.95
CA THR A 138 -2.35 24.94 6.36
C THR A 138 -1.77 23.59 6.81
N GLN A 139 -0.43 23.55 6.89
CA GLN A 139 0.35 22.33 7.10
C GLN A 139 0.64 22.08 8.59
N VAL A 140 -0.06 21.13 9.20
CA VAL A 140 0.44 20.42 10.38
C VAL A 140 1.09 19.13 9.88
N GLN A 141 2.40 18.99 10.08
CA GLN A 141 3.11 17.75 9.79
C GLN A 141 3.17 16.90 11.06
N VAL A 142 2.75 15.64 10.96
CA VAL A 142 2.90 14.67 12.05
C VAL A 142 4.28 14.00 11.89
N PRO A 143 5.12 13.96 12.94
CA PRO A 143 6.44 13.37 12.83
C PRO A 143 6.38 11.84 12.68
N LEU A 144 7.16 11.31 11.74
CA LEU A 144 7.39 9.88 11.57
C LEU A 144 8.56 9.44 12.45
N LEU A 145 8.34 8.49 13.36
CA LEU A 145 9.40 7.90 14.18
C LEU A 145 9.87 6.59 13.57
N ILE A 146 11.16 6.47 13.28
CA ILE A 146 11.79 5.24 12.78
C ILE A 146 12.81 4.76 13.79
N ASN A 147 12.63 3.52 14.28
CA ASN A 147 13.59 2.87 15.16
C ASN A 147 14.28 1.73 14.42
N HIS A 148 15.45 2.03 13.85
CA HIS A 148 16.24 1.05 13.09
C HIS A 148 16.71 -0.15 13.94
N LYS A 149 16.96 0.07 15.25
CA LYS A 149 17.44 -0.99 16.14
C LYS A 149 16.35 -2.01 16.46
N GLN A 150 15.12 -1.53 16.63
CA GLN A 150 13.96 -2.36 16.95
C GLN A 150 13.09 -2.66 15.72
N LYS A 151 13.50 -2.22 14.53
CA LYS A 151 12.85 -2.46 13.22
C LYS A 151 11.37 -2.07 13.20
N TYR A 152 11.06 -0.86 13.69
CA TYR A 152 9.69 -0.36 13.63
C TYR A 152 9.57 1.07 13.14
N ILE A 153 8.37 1.39 12.65
CA ILE A 153 7.92 2.73 12.29
C ILE A 153 6.68 3.10 13.12
N SER A 154 6.57 4.37 13.51
CA SER A 154 5.38 4.91 14.16
C SER A 154 4.98 6.24 13.53
N PHE A 155 3.68 6.39 13.28
CA PHE A 155 3.11 7.55 12.59
C PHE A 155 2.71 8.72 13.50
N GLY A 156 2.99 8.62 14.80
CA GLY A 156 2.72 9.69 15.76
C GLY A 156 1.23 10.03 15.91
N THR A 157 0.33 9.14 15.48
CA THR A 157 -1.12 9.27 15.55
C THR A 157 -1.75 8.02 16.16
N ASP A 158 -2.92 8.21 16.76
CA ASP A 158 -3.77 7.15 17.33
C ASP A 158 -4.91 6.78 16.39
N ASN A 159 -4.94 7.41 15.21
CA ASN A 159 -5.99 7.19 14.25
C ASN A 159 -5.97 5.73 13.80
N PRO A 160 -7.16 5.13 13.60
CA PRO A 160 -7.26 3.81 13.03
C PRO A 160 -6.56 3.77 11.66
N GLN A 161 -5.86 2.67 11.42
CA GLN A 161 -5.14 2.40 10.18
C GLN A 161 -5.85 1.29 9.44
N LEU A 162 -6.15 1.51 8.16
CA LEU A 162 -6.71 0.48 7.32
C LEU A 162 -5.57 -0.42 6.84
N CYS A 163 -5.65 -1.71 7.18
CA CYS A 163 -4.64 -2.71 6.88
C CYS A 163 -5.18 -3.77 5.92
N PHE A 164 -4.37 -4.10 4.92
CA PHE A 164 -4.61 -5.21 4.00
C PHE A 164 -3.41 -6.16 4.03
N VAL A 165 -3.68 -7.46 4.08
CA VAL A 165 -2.67 -8.51 4.00
C VAL A 165 -2.86 -9.26 2.69
N TYR A 166 -1.84 -9.25 1.85
CA TYR A 166 -1.83 -9.97 0.59
C TYR A 166 -0.85 -11.13 0.65
N GLN A 167 -1.27 -12.30 0.18
CA GLN A 167 -0.40 -13.45 0.01
C GLN A 167 -0.19 -13.70 -1.48
N LEU A 168 1.07 -13.59 -1.90
CA LEU A 168 1.52 -13.82 -3.26
C LEU A 168 2.12 -15.23 -3.30
N THR A 169 1.48 -16.13 -4.04
CA THR A 169 1.97 -17.51 -4.21
C THR A 169 2.59 -17.66 -5.58
N ASP A 170 3.89 -17.97 -5.62
CA ASP A 170 4.59 -18.35 -6.83
C ASP A 170 4.04 -19.69 -7.35
N PRO A 171 3.45 -19.74 -8.56
CA PRO A 171 2.86 -20.97 -9.09
C PRO A 171 3.89 -22.07 -9.37
N VAL A 172 5.17 -21.74 -9.51
CA VAL A 172 6.24 -22.70 -9.83
C VAL A 172 6.82 -23.31 -8.55
N SER A 173 7.23 -22.48 -7.59
CA SER A 173 7.87 -22.96 -6.36
C SER A 173 6.88 -23.25 -5.23
N GLY A 174 5.65 -22.72 -5.30
CA GLY A 174 4.69 -22.75 -4.19
C GLY A 174 5.06 -21.84 -3.02
N GLN A 175 6.11 -21.02 -3.16
CA GLN A 175 6.53 -20.07 -2.15
C GLN A 175 5.47 -18.99 -1.95
N ILE A 176 5.22 -18.65 -0.69
CA ILE A 176 4.30 -17.58 -0.30
C ILE A 176 5.09 -16.38 0.19
N VAL A 177 4.75 -15.21 -0.33
CA VAL A 177 5.24 -13.91 0.13
C VAL A 177 4.09 -13.09 0.66
N THR A 178 4.23 -12.61 1.89
CA THR A 178 3.24 -11.77 2.55
C THR A 178 3.57 -10.30 2.36
N LEU A 179 2.61 -9.52 1.86
CA LEU A 179 2.68 -8.07 1.77
C LEU A 179 1.66 -7.46 2.72
N HIS A 180 2.09 -6.50 3.53
CA HIS A 180 1.19 -5.68 4.32
C HIS A 180 1.09 -4.29 3.72
N GLN A 181 -0.14 -3.85 3.47
CA GLN A 181 -0.44 -2.50 3.01
C GLN A 181 -1.17 -1.76 4.12
N HIS A 182 -0.70 -0.57 4.48
CA HIS A 182 -1.34 0.28 5.47
C HIS A 182 -1.70 1.64 4.86
N PHE A 183 -2.93 2.07 5.08
CA PHE A 183 -3.36 3.45 4.88
C PHE A 183 -3.56 4.10 6.24
N VAL A 184 -2.72 5.09 6.52
CA VAL A 184 -2.71 5.81 7.81
C VAL A 184 -3.20 7.23 7.57
N PHE A 185 -4.49 7.46 7.78
CA PHE A 185 -5.10 8.78 7.63
C PHE A 185 -4.94 9.56 8.94
N SER A 186 -3.96 10.47 8.98
CA SER A 186 -3.56 11.19 10.19
C SER A 186 -4.32 12.50 10.41
N LEU A 187 -4.78 13.17 9.34
CA LEU A 187 -5.43 14.49 9.41
C LEU A 187 -6.55 14.62 8.37
N ASN A 188 -7.56 15.44 8.69
CA ASN A 188 -8.69 15.77 7.82
C ASN A 188 -9.45 14.55 7.26
N TRP A 189 -9.53 13.44 8.01
CA TRP A 189 -10.37 12.31 7.61
C TRP A 189 -11.85 12.71 7.69
N SER A 190 -12.48 12.92 6.53
CA SER A 190 -13.93 13.08 6.41
C SER A 190 -14.44 12.08 5.38
N PRO A 191 -14.84 10.86 5.82
CA PRO A 191 -15.36 9.84 4.93
C PRO A 191 -16.66 10.28 4.25
N GLU A 192 -17.41 11.23 4.81
CA GLU A 192 -18.64 11.74 4.21
C GLU A 192 -18.37 12.58 2.95
N ALA A 193 -17.20 13.25 2.91
CA ALA A 193 -16.72 14.02 1.77
C ALA A 193 -16.09 13.15 0.67
N PHE A 194 -15.88 11.85 0.93
CA PHE A 194 -15.39 10.91 -0.07
C PHE A 194 -16.34 10.83 -1.27
N ARG A 195 -15.76 10.95 -2.46
CA ARG A 195 -16.42 10.76 -3.74
C ARG A 195 -15.45 10.06 -4.67
N GLU A 196 -15.90 9.03 -5.38
CA GLU A 196 -15.14 8.54 -6.53
C GLU A 196 -15.04 9.66 -7.56
N ALA A 197 -13.84 9.88 -8.10
CA ALA A 197 -13.69 10.79 -9.22
C ALA A 197 -14.60 10.28 -10.35
N ALA A 198 -15.45 11.14 -10.90
CA ALA A 198 -16.20 10.79 -12.09
C ALA A 198 -15.16 10.41 -13.16
N GLN A 199 -15.13 9.13 -13.56
CA GLN A 199 -14.40 8.74 -14.76
C GLN A 199 -15.02 9.56 -15.88
N MET A 200 -14.34 10.62 -16.32
CA MET A 200 -14.63 11.22 -17.61
C MET A 200 -14.44 10.08 -18.61
N VAL A 201 -15.55 9.47 -19.03
CA VAL A 201 -15.58 8.65 -20.22
C VAL A 201 -15.02 9.57 -21.29
N ALA A 202 -13.78 9.33 -21.71
CA ALA A 202 -13.21 10.03 -22.83
C ALA A 202 -14.17 9.73 -23.98
N GLU A 203 -14.98 10.72 -24.37
CA GLU A 203 -15.72 10.64 -25.61
C GLU A 203 -14.71 10.26 -26.70
N PRO A 204 -15.01 9.29 -27.56
CA PRO A 204 -14.11 8.95 -28.64
C PRO A 204 -13.83 10.22 -29.41
N VAL A 205 -12.58 10.67 -29.39
CA VAL A 205 -12.13 11.80 -30.20
C VAL A 205 -12.43 11.39 -31.64
N GLU A 206 -13.45 12.00 -32.24
CA GLU A 206 -13.68 11.89 -33.67
C GLU A 206 -12.37 12.31 -34.34
N THR A 207 -11.73 11.34 -34.98
CA THR A 207 -10.52 11.50 -35.76
C THR A 207 -10.81 12.52 -36.86
N GLY A 208 -10.57 13.80 -36.56
CA GLY A 208 -10.63 14.88 -37.54
C GLY A 208 -9.68 14.55 -38.67
N ALA A 209 -10.24 14.41 -39.87
CA ALA A 209 -9.48 14.19 -41.09
C ALA A 209 -8.35 15.21 -41.20
N LEU A 210 -7.13 14.71 -41.39
CA LEU A 210 -5.98 15.51 -41.80
C LEU A 210 -6.31 16.18 -43.14
N GLU A 211 -6.72 17.44 -43.12
CA GLU A 211 -6.67 18.30 -44.30
C GLU A 211 -5.18 18.67 -44.52
N MET A 212 -4.60 18.06 -45.55
CA MET A 212 -3.29 18.46 -46.10
C MET A 212 -3.45 19.86 -46.73
N PHE A 213 -2.79 20.85 -46.14
CA PHE A 213 -2.44 22.11 -46.79
C PHE A 213 -0.93 22.21 -46.94
#